data_AF-A0A8T5F4A7-F1
#
_entry.id   AF-A0A8T5F4A7-F1
#
_cell.length_a   1.000
_cell.length_b   1.000
_cell.length_c   1.000
_cell.angle_alpha   90.00
_cell.angle_beta   90.00
_cell.angle_gamma   90.00
#
_symmetry.space_group_name_H-M   'P 1'
#
loop_
_entity.id
_entity.type
_entity.pdbx_description
1 polymer ?
#
loop_
_entity_poly.entity_id
_entity_poly.type
_entity_poly.pdbx_seq_one_letter_code
_entity_poly.pdbx_strand_id
1 'polypeptide(L)'
;MAPSPSIQINKNLDAILILAGEYKSGRSELTHQIYTQIMETGRDENPLFVVVSGKKSGFNGTESKVSESAQIRDYLIRLGVAPEHLIVEEESLDTFGNIVYSFNKLQAIDATSVGLITDHFHMNRAQTITERVYGDRINVEFIPTETTASKLVNWRDRAYLTTFNFLTRNIESGDVEGFKNFLEKNHPFYTKNPSIGYKIGKHLVKLANKAISLTQKDSTYERPD
;
A
#
# COMPACT_ATOMS: atom_id res chain seq x y z
N MET A 1 10.74 28.15 -10.08
CA MET A 1 9.82 26.99 -10.01
C MET A 1 8.46 27.54 -9.65
N ALA A 2 7.42 27.24 -10.43
CA ALA A 2 6.05 27.52 -9.97
C ALA A 2 5.80 26.67 -8.71
N PRO A 3 5.09 27.18 -7.69
CA PRO A 3 4.68 26.35 -6.58
C PRO A 3 3.83 25.19 -7.13
N SER A 4 4.16 23.96 -6.75
CA SER A 4 3.31 22.80 -7.00
C SER A 4 1.89 23.12 -6.50
N PRO A 5 0.83 22.74 -7.23
CA PRO A 5 -0.53 22.98 -6.77
C PRO A 5 -0.69 22.44 -5.35
N SER A 6 -1.24 23.27 -4.44
CA SER A 6 -1.41 22.91 -3.04
C SER A 6 -2.33 21.70 -2.94
N ILE A 7 -1.80 20.57 -2.49
CA ILE A 7 -2.59 19.36 -2.26
C ILE A 7 -3.49 19.65 -1.06
N GLN A 8 -4.80 19.52 -1.26
CA GLN A 8 -5.77 19.69 -0.20
C GLN A 8 -5.76 18.43 0.68
N ILE A 9 -5.14 18.55 1.84
CA ILE A 9 -4.97 17.47 2.83
C ILE A 9 -5.34 17.96 4.23
N ASN A 10 -5.75 17.05 5.11
CA ASN A 10 -5.80 17.36 6.53
C ASN A 10 -4.39 17.70 7.03
N LYS A 11 -4.23 18.86 7.69
CA LYS A 11 -2.94 19.28 8.25
C LYS A 11 -2.70 18.74 9.67
N ASN A 12 -3.74 18.18 10.30
CA ASN A 12 -3.72 17.60 11.64
C ASN A 12 -3.58 16.06 11.59
N LEU A 13 -2.72 15.55 10.71
CA LEU A 13 -2.37 14.12 10.68
C LEU A 13 -1.37 13.80 11.79
N ASP A 14 -1.52 12.67 12.47
CA ASP A 14 -0.50 12.16 13.40
C ASP A 14 0.61 11.42 12.62
N ALA A 15 0.24 10.77 11.51
CA ALA A 15 1.18 10.11 10.63
C ALA A 15 0.80 10.15 9.15
N ILE A 16 1.82 10.00 8.30
CA ILE A 16 1.68 9.63 6.90
C ILE A 16 2.09 8.16 6.77
N LEU A 17 1.20 7.31 6.27
CA LEU A 17 1.50 5.92 5.94
C LEU A 17 1.73 5.79 4.44
N ILE A 18 2.94 5.47 4.02
CA ILE A 18 3.26 5.14 2.63
C ILE A 18 3.36 3.62 2.47
N LEU A 19 2.53 3.07 1.58
CA LEU A 19 2.65 1.68 1.15
C LEU A 19 3.75 1.61 0.09
N ALA A 20 4.86 0.98 0.44
CA ALA A 20 6.04 0.87 -0.40
C ALA A 20 5.76 0.05 -1.67
N GLY A 21 6.59 0.29 -2.68
CA GLY A 21 6.58 -0.34 -3.99
C GLY A 21 7.79 0.18 -4.74
N GLU A 22 7.70 0.35 -6.07
CA GLU A 22 8.84 0.79 -6.88
C GLU A 22 9.55 2.01 -6.26
N TYR A 23 10.87 1.89 -6.14
CA TYR A 23 11.75 2.88 -5.53
C TYR A 23 11.81 4.16 -6.38
N LYS A 24 11.82 5.34 -5.72
CA LYS A 24 11.71 6.66 -6.36
C LYS A 24 10.42 6.80 -7.21
N SER A 25 9.31 6.31 -6.67
CA SER A 25 7.99 6.51 -7.25
C SER A 25 7.38 7.85 -6.83
N GLY A 26 6.33 8.27 -7.54
CA GLY A 26 5.53 9.45 -7.17
C GLY A 26 4.99 9.40 -5.73
N ARG A 27 4.94 8.22 -5.09
CA ARG A 27 4.55 8.08 -3.67
C ARG A 27 5.55 8.77 -2.75
N SER A 28 6.85 8.63 -3.01
CA SER A 28 7.89 9.22 -2.16
C SER A 28 7.92 10.73 -2.31
N GLU A 29 7.76 11.23 -3.54
CA GLU A 29 7.68 12.66 -3.82
C GLU A 29 6.44 13.29 -3.18
N LEU A 30 5.28 12.64 -3.32
CA LEU A 30 4.03 13.06 -2.70
C LEU A 30 4.12 13.05 -1.16
N THR A 31 4.73 12.01 -0.58
CA THR A 31 4.98 11.93 0.86
C THR A 31 5.81 13.10 1.35
N HIS A 32 6.91 13.41 0.65
CA HIS A 32 7.76 14.54 1.00
C HIS A 32 7.02 15.89 0.88
N GLN A 33 6.24 16.10 -0.18
CA GLN A 33 5.45 17.32 -0.36
C GLN A 33 4.46 17.53 0.81
N ILE A 34 3.72 16.47 1.19
CA ILE A 34 2.74 16.51 2.27
C ILE A 34 3.42 16.72 3.62
N TYR A 35 4.51 15.98 3.89
CA TYR A 35 5.31 16.14 5.10
C TYR A 35 5.77 17.60 5.26
N THR A 36 6.39 18.19 4.23
CA THR A 36 6.90 19.56 4.27
C THR A 36 5.76 20.58 4.47
N GLN A 37 4.65 20.43 3.75
CA GLN A 37 3.48 21.31 3.89
C GLN A 37 2.88 21.28 5.30
N ILE A 38 2.89 20.13 5.98
CA ILE A 38 2.41 20.01 7.37
C ILE A 38 3.43 20.60 8.34
N MET A 39 4.72 20.30 8.19
CA MET A 39 5.77 20.81 9.08
C MET A 39 5.87 22.35 9.03
N GLU A 40 5.64 22.96 7.88
CA GLU A 40 5.58 24.43 7.70
C GLU A 40 4.47 25.12 8.51
N THR A 41 3.52 24.37 9.07
CA THR A 41 2.48 24.95 9.95
C THR A 41 2.96 25.23 11.38
N GLY A 42 4.19 24.83 11.75
CA GLY A 42 4.77 25.08 13.08
C GLY A 42 4.25 24.14 14.16
N ARG A 43 4.19 22.83 13.88
CA ARG A 43 3.72 21.82 14.85
C ARG A 43 4.81 21.47 15.85
N ASP A 44 4.78 22.10 17.02
CA ASP A 44 5.76 21.86 18.08
C ASP A 44 5.33 20.80 19.11
N GLU A 45 4.03 20.62 19.38
CA GLU A 45 3.53 19.73 20.46
C GLU A 45 3.06 18.34 19.98
N ASN A 46 2.85 18.15 18.66
CA ASN A 46 2.40 16.89 18.07
C ASN A 46 3.25 16.55 16.84
N PRO A 47 4.33 15.75 16.99
CA PRO A 47 5.25 15.43 15.90
C PRO A 47 4.54 14.61 14.81
N LEU A 48 4.83 14.93 13.55
CA LEU A 48 4.34 14.17 12.42
C LEU A 48 5.31 13.03 12.10
N PHE A 49 4.81 11.79 12.11
CA PHE A 49 5.59 10.63 11.68
C PHE A 49 5.30 10.22 10.24
N VAL A 50 6.28 9.59 9.59
CA VAL A 50 6.14 8.92 8.30
C VAL A 50 6.43 7.44 8.50
N VAL A 51 5.37 6.62 8.40
CA VAL A 51 5.46 5.16 8.45
C VAL A 51 5.61 4.63 7.03
N VAL A 52 6.73 3.96 6.76
CA VAL A 52 7.03 3.36 5.46
C VAL A 52 6.89 1.84 5.54
N SER A 53 5.92 1.27 4.84
CA SER A 53 5.53 -0.14 4.98
C SER A 53 5.70 -0.91 3.68
N GLY A 54 6.57 -1.93 3.71
CA GLY A 54 6.77 -2.84 2.58
C GLY A 54 8.18 -3.39 2.51
N LYS A 55 8.33 -4.70 2.70
CA LYS A 55 9.62 -5.37 2.51
C LYS A 55 9.97 -5.49 1.02
N LYS A 56 9.03 -6.01 0.24
CA LYS A 56 9.21 -6.37 -1.17
C LYS A 56 7.84 -6.53 -1.85
N SER A 57 7.65 -5.98 -3.04
CA SER A 57 6.54 -6.36 -3.90
C SER A 57 6.83 -7.73 -4.55
N GLY A 58 6.04 -8.74 -4.17
CA GLY A 58 6.25 -10.17 -4.51
C GLY A 58 6.17 -10.57 -5.99
N PHE A 59 6.36 -9.68 -6.96
CA PHE A 59 6.30 -10.01 -8.39
C PHE A 59 7.65 -9.98 -9.12
N ASN A 60 8.65 -9.23 -8.63
CA ASN A 60 9.93 -9.12 -9.31
C ASN A 60 10.99 -9.90 -8.52
N GLY A 61 11.37 -11.06 -9.04
CA GLY A 61 12.27 -12.05 -8.42
C GLY A 61 13.72 -11.61 -8.22
N THR A 62 14.01 -10.31 -8.15
CA THR A 62 15.34 -9.81 -7.78
C THR A 62 15.44 -9.75 -6.25
N GLU A 63 16.41 -10.47 -5.69
CA GLU A 63 16.76 -10.36 -4.27
C GLU A 63 17.61 -9.11 -4.06
N SER A 64 16.96 -7.97 -3.82
CA SER A 64 17.65 -6.84 -3.18
C SER A 64 17.89 -7.19 -1.72
N LYS A 65 19.12 -6.96 -1.22
CA LYS A 65 19.44 -7.10 0.21
C LYS A 65 18.74 -6.05 1.08
N VAL A 66 18.21 -4.98 0.46
CA VAL A 66 17.55 -3.85 1.12
C VAL A 66 16.07 -3.85 0.77
N SER A 67 15.20 -3.68 1.76
CA SER A 67 13.74 -3.58 1.58
C SER A 67 13.33 -2.37 0.75
N GLU A 68 12.13 -2.41 0.18
CA GLU A 68 11.52 -1.23 -0.49
C GLU A 68 11.33 -0.08 0.51
N SER A 69 10.89 -0.39 1.74
CA SER A 69 10.66 0.60 2.78
C SER A 69 11.96 1.26 3.28
N ALA A 70 13.06 0.52 3.44
CA ALA A 70 14.36 1.11 3.77
C ALA A 70 14.89 2.01 2.64
N GLN A 71 14.70 1.63 1.37
CA GLN A 71 15.08 2.46 0.24
C GLN A 71 14.29 3.78 0.22
N ILE A 72 12.97 3.73 0.43
CA ILE A 72 12.12 4.92 0.52
C ILE A 72 12.52 5.80 1.71
N ARG A 73 12.78 5.22 2.89
CA ARG A 73 13.32 5.96 4.05
C ARG A 73 14.57 6.74 3.67
N ASP A 74 15.57 6.07 3.09
CA ASP A 74 16.83 6.70 2.74
C ASP A 74 16.65 7.82 1.70
N TYR A 75 15.64 7.69 0.82
CA TYR A 75 15.29 8.74 -0.10
C TYR A 75 14.62 9.94 0.57
N LEU A 76 13.67 9.72 1.49
CA LEU A 76 13.04 10.79 2.26
C LEU A 76 14.06 11.55 3.12
N ILE A 77 15.04 10.86 3.71
CA ILE A 77 16.15 11.51 4.44
C ILE A 77 16.94 12.44 3.51
N ARG A 78 17.25 11.99 2.28
CA ARG A 78 17.95 12.84 1.30
C ARG A 78 17.13 14.05 0.85
N LEU A 79 15.80 13.99 0.96
CA LEU A 79 14.92 15.12 0.68
C LEU A 79 14.78 16.07 1.88
N GLY A 80 15.31 15.71 3.06
CA GLY A 80 15.30 16.56 4.25
C GLY A 80 14.30 16.15 5.32
N VAL A 81 13.64 14.99 5.20
CA VAL A 81 12.82 14.42 6.30
C VAL A 81 13.75 13.97 7.42
N ALA A 82 13.47 14.42 8.64
CA ALA A 82 14.26 14.08 9.81
C ALA A 82 14.18 12.56 10.10
N PRO A 83 15.31 11.84 10.29
CA PRO A 83 15.31 10.40 10.53
C PRO A 83 14.43 9.96 11.71
N GLU A 84 14.33 10.77 12.76
CA GLU A 84 13.51 10.54 13.94
C GLU A 84 11.99 10.55 13.65
N HIS A 85 11.58 11.16 12.54
CA HIS A 85 10.18 11.13 12.09
C HIS A 85 9.86 9.90 11.23
N LEU A 86 10.87 9.10 10.85
CA LEU A 86 10.71 7.98 9.92
C LEU A 86 10.67 6.64 10.66
N ILE A 87 9.59 5.89 10.44
CA ILE A 87 9.41 4.53 10.99
C ILE A 87 9.30 3.55 9.82
N VAL A 88 10.09 2.47 9.87
CA VAL A 88 10.12 1.45 8.80
C VAL A 88 9.42 0.17 9.26
N GLU A 89 8.63 -0.41 8.37
CA GLU A 89 8.02 -1.73 8.50
C GLU A 89 8.49 -2.63 7.34
N GLU A 90 9.06 -3.80 7.67
CA GLU A 90 9.81 -4.68 6.75
C GLU A 90 9.35 -6.16 6.82
N GLU A 91 8.19 -6.44 7.40
CA GLU A 91 7.58 -7.77 7.50
C GLU A 91 6.63 -8.03 6.32
N SER A 92 5.99 -6.98 5.82
CA SER A 92 4.98 -7.03 4.78
C SER A 92 5.50 -7.40 3.38
N LEU A 93 4.69 -8.17 2.63
CA LEU A 93 5.04 -8.75 1.32
C LEU A 93 4.02 -8.37 0.22
N ASP A 94 2.92 -7.74 0.61
CA ASP A 94 1.85 -7.25 -0.27
C ASP A 94 1.00 -6.19 0.44
N THR A 95 0.01 -5.63 -0.26
CA THR A 95 -0.86 -4.58 0.28
C THR A 95 -1.59 -5.01 1.57
N PHE A 96 -2.04 -6.27 1.67
CA PHE A 96 -2.72 -6.73 2.88
C PHE A 96 -1.75 -6.80 4.07
N GLY A 97 -0.56 -7.36 3.86
CA GLY A 97 0.50 -7.32 4.84
C GLY A 97 0.89 -5.90 5.24
N ASN A 98 1.08 -4.99 4.27
CA ASN A 98 1.48 -3.62 4.56
C ASN A 98 0.51 -2.98 5.56
N ILE A 99 -0.79 -3.13 5.33
CA ILE A 99 -1.83 -2.57 6.21
C ILE A 99 -1.81 -3.24 7.58
N VAL A 100 -1.77 -4.57 7.66
CA VAL A 100 -1.76 -5.29 8.94
C VAL A 100 -0.53 -4.94 9.79
N TYR A 101 0.67 -4.97 9.21
CA TYR A 101 1.91 -4.76 9.97
C TYR A 101 2.16 -3.28 10.28
N SER A 102 1.74 -2.35 9.43
CA SER A 102 1.87 -0.92 9.71
C SER A 102 0.97 -0.45 10.85
N PHE A 103 -0.16 -1.13 11.12
CA PHE A 103 -1.02 -0.82 12.27
C PHE A 103 -0.25 -0.81 13.60
N ASN A 104 0.66 -1.75 13.81
CA ASN A 104 1.47 -1.80 15.04
C ASN A 104 2.45 -0.63 15.13
N LYS A 105 2.96 -0.15 13.99
CA LYS A 105 3.82 1.03 13.95
C LYS A 105 3.05 2.30 14.26
N LEU A 106 1.82 2.40 13.74
CA LEU A 106 0.90 3.52 14.01
C LEU A 106 0.43 3.56 15.47
N GLN A 107 0.10 2.40 16.06
CA GLN A 107 -0.24 2.33 17.49
C GLN A 107 0.92 2.71 18.40
N ALA A 108 2.16 2.37 18.04
CA ALA A 108 3.33 2.68 18.87
C ALA A 108 3.61 4.19 18.99
N ILE A 109 2.98 5.01 18.14
CA ILE A 109 3.04 6.47 18.16
C ILE A 109 1.66 7.09 18.45
N ASP A 110 0.71 6.29 18.97
CA ASP A 110 -0.65 6.71 19.32
C ASP A 110 -1.39 7.43 18.16
N ALA A 111 -1.09 7.07 16.90
CA ALA A 111 -1.68 7.73 15.74
C ALA A 111 -3.17 7.38 15.59
N THR A 112 -4.00 8.42 15.49
CA THR A 112 -5.46 8.30 15.29
C THR A 112 -5.93 8.91 13.99
N SER A 113 -5.14 9.79 13.39
CA SER A 113 -5.40 10.47 12.11
C SER A 113 -4.23 10.22 11.15
N VAL A 114 -4.47 9.49 10.07
CA VAL A 114 -3.40 9.02 9.17
C VAL A 114 -3.70 9.34 7.71
N GLY A 115 -2.71 9.90 7.00
CA GLY A 115 -2.76 10.02 5.54
C GLY A 115 -2.14 8.79 4.88
N LEU A 116 -2.90 7.97 4.17
CA LEU A 116 -2.40 6.78 3.47
C LEU A 116 -2.10 7.08 2.00
N ILE A 117 -0.83 6.92 1.62
CA ILE A 117 -0.34 7.15 0.26
C ILE A 117 -0.03 5.82 -0.44
N THR A 118 -0.62 5.63 -1.61
CA THR A 118 -0.31 4.54 -2.55
C THR A 118 -0.68 4.96 -3.98
N ASP A 119 -0.32 4.15 -4.98
CA ASP A 119 -0.73 4.39 -6.36
C ASP A 119 -2.26 4.36 -6.53
N HIS A 120 -2.80 5.26 -7.37
CA HIS A 120 -4.23 5.37 -7.65
C HIS A 120 -4.89 4.04 -8.00
N PHE A 121 -4.22 3.21 -8.81
CA PHE A 121 -4.75 1.91 -9.22
C PHE A 121 -4.77 0.86 -8.11
N HIS A 122 -3.98 1.04 -7.05
CA HIS A 122 -4.02 0.23 -5.83
C HIS A 122 -4.89 0.83 -4.73
N MET A 123 -5.37 2.05 -4.91
CA MET A 123 -6.06 2.78 -3.84
C MET A 123 -7.34 2.07 -3.40
N ASN A 124 -8.15 1.55 -4.34
CA ASN A 124 -9.36 0.81 -3.99
C ASN A 124 -9.05 -0.44 -3.13
N ARG A 125 -7.97 -1.16 -3.47
CA ARG A 125 -7.52 -2.32 -2.72
C ARG A 125 -7.03 -1.94 -1.33
N ALA A 126 -6.20 -0.90 -1.24
CA ALA A 126 -5.70 -0.40 0.03
C ALA A 126 -6.86 0.07 0.93
N GLN A 127 -7.77 0.89 0.40
CA GLN A 127 -8.92 1.41 1.12
C GLN A 127 -9.79 0.30 1.71
N THR A 128 -10.23 -0.66 0.89
CA THR A 128 -11.10 -1.75 1.35
C THR A 128 -10.45 -2.57 2.48
N ILE A 129 -9.16 -2.85 2.37
CA ILE A 129 -8.43 -3.61 3.39
C ILE A 129 -8.24 -2.76 4.64
N THR A 130 -7.87 -1.48 4.51
CA THR A 130 -7.68 -0.56 5.64
C THR A 130 -8.96 -0.39 6.44
N GLU A 131 -10.09 -0.14 5.80
CA GLU A 131 -11.40 0.00 6.46
C GLU A 131 -11.76 -1.28 7.25
N ARG A 132 -11.43 -2.45 6.71
CA ARG A 132 -11.65 -3.74 7.39
C ARG A 132 -10.68 -3.96 8.55
N VAL A 133 -9.39 -3.75 8.34
CA VAL A 133 -8.35 -4.06 9.33
C VAL A 133 -8.36 -3.03 10.46
N TYR A 134 -8.41 -1.73 10.15
CA TYR A 134 -8.34 -0.68 11.16
C TYR A 134 -9.70 -0.43 11.82
N GLY A 135 -10.79 -0.63 11.08
CA GLY A 135 -12.13 -0.26 11.55
C GLY A 135 -12.17 1.21 11.98
N ASP A 136 -12.87 1.48 13.09
CA ASP A 136 -13.01 2.84 13.63
C ASP A 136 -11.82 3.28 14.51
N ARG A 137 -10.74 2.48 14.58
CA ARG A 137 -9.60 2.72 15.48
C ARG A 137 -8.67 3.83 14.98
N ILE A 138 -8.60 4.04 13.66
CA ILE A 138 -7.77 5.05 13.02
C ILE A 138 -8.59 5.69 11.89
N ASN A 139 -8.72 7.01 11.91
CA ASN A 139 -9.27 7.77 10.80
C ASN A 139 -8.22 7.88 9.68
N VAL A 140 -8.54 7.37 8.49
CA VAL A 140 -7.60 7.35 7.36
C VAL A 140 -8.08 8.23 6.22
N GLU A 141 -7.26 9.21 5.85
CA GLU A 141 -7.40 9.98 4.62
C GLU A 141 -6.62 9.27 3.50
N PHE A 142 -7.29 8.91 2.41
CA PHE A 142 -6.68 8.18 1.30
C PHE A 142 -6.16 9.14 0.22
N ILE A 143 -4.86 9.13 -0.01
CA ILE A 143 -4.16 10.11 -0.85
C ILE A 143 -3.47 9.39 -2.03
N PRO A 144 -4.14 9.25 -3.18
CA PRO A 144 -3.60 8.53 -4.32
C PRO A 144 -2.56 9.36 -5.07
N THR A 145 -1.50 8.73 -5.57
CA THR A 145 -0.60 9.38 -6.55
C THR A 145 -1.25 9.41 -7.94
N GLU A 146 -0.87 10.39 -8.77
CA GLU A 146 -1.31 10.47 -10.16
C GLU A 146 -0.67 9.34 -11.00
N THR A 147 -1.36 8.21 -11.10
CA THR A 147 -0.90 7.03 -11.87
C THR A 147 -2.10 6.39 -12.57
N THR A 148 -1.92 5.97 -13.83
CA THR A 148 -3.01 5.40 -14.63
C THR A 148 -2.97 3.87 -14.60
N ALA A 149 -4.09 3.23 -14.26
CA ALA A 149 -4.23 1.77 -14.30
C ALA A 149 -4.48 1.26 -15.72
N SER A 150 -3.97 0.07 -16.06
CA SER A 150 -4.51 -0.70 -17.18
C SER A 150 -5.83 -1.39 -16.78
N LYS A 151 -6.71 -1.68 -17.76
CA LYS A 151 -7.97 -2.43 -17.52
C LYS A 151 -7.74 -3.78 -16.81
N LEU A 152 -6.61 -4.43 -17.09
CA LEU A 152 -6.23 -5.70 -16.49
C LEU A 152 -5.95 -5.58 -14.98
N VAL A 153 -5.28 -4.50 -14.55
CA VAL A 153 -5.01 -4.24 -13.14
C VAL A 153 -6.32 -4.10 -12.35
N ASN A 154 -7.26 -3.31 -12.86
CA ASN A 154 -8.58 -3.12 -12.23
C ASN A 154 -9.38 -4.44 -12.09
N TRP A 155 -9.31 -5.32 -13.08
CA TRP A 155 -9.98 -6.63 -12.99
C TRP A 155 -9.33 -7.53 -11.93
N ARG A 156 -7.99 -7.55 -11.87
CA ARG A 156 -7.25 -8.33 -10.87
C ARG A 156 -7.55 -7.87 -9.46
N ASP A 157 -7.64 -6.56 -9.25
CA ASP A 157 -7.96 -5.98 -7.94
C ASP A 157 -9.40 -6.31 -7.51
N ARG A 158 -10.37 -6.28 -8.43
CA ARG A 158 -11.73 -6.76 -8.14
C ARG A 158 -11.76 -8.24 -7.73
N ALA A 159 -11.07 -9.10 -8.48
CA ALA A 159 -11.01 -10.53 -8.15
C ALA A 159 -10.32 -10.78 -6.79
N TYR A 160 -9.26 -10.02 -6.50
CA TYR A 160 -8.58 -10.05 -5.20
C TYR A 160 -9.54 -9.65 -4.08
N LEU A 161 -10.21 -8.51 -4.20
CA LEU A 161 -11.10 -7.99 -3.16
C LEU A 161 -12.30 -8.89 -2.90
N THR A 162 -12.92 -9.47 -3.94
CA THR A 162 -13.98 -10.48 -3.76
C THR A 162 -13.47 -11.67 -2.96
N THR A 163 -12.26 -12.16 -3.26
CA THR A 163 -11.65 -13.29 -2.54
C THR A 163 -11.30 -12.92 -1.10
N PHE A 164 -10.69 -11.75 -0.89
CA PHE A 164 -10.36 -11.22 0.43
C PHE A 164 -11.61 -11.09 1.31
N ASN A 165 -12.66 -10.43 0.81
CA ASN A 165 -13.91 -10.25 1.53
C ASN A 165 -14.56 -11.59 1.87
N PHE A 166 -14.61 -12.53 0.91
CA PHE A 166 -15.17 -13.85 1.16
C PHE A 166 -14.39 -14.64 2.21
N LEU A 167 -13.06 -14.67 2.12
CA LEU A 167 -12.23 -15.48 3.02
C LEU A 167 -12.12 -14.89 4.42
N THR A 168 -12.21 -13.57 4.56
CA THR A 168 -12.14 -12.87 5.85
C THR A 168 -13.50 -12.54 6.43
N ARG A 169 -14.62 -12.96 5.81
CA ARG A 169 -15.99 -12.56 6.20
C ARG A 169 -16.37 -12.81 7.66
N ASN A 170 -15.69 -13.74 8.33
CA ASN A 170 -15.93 -14.10 9.74
C ASN A 170 -15.00 -13.34 10.72
N ILE A 171 -14.13 -12.47 10.21
CA ILE A 171 -13.27 -11.59 11.00
C ILE A 171 -14.00 -10.24 11.10
N GLU A 172 -14.22 -9.76 12.32
CA GLU A 172 -14.87 -8.48 12.57
C GLU A 172 -13.97 -7.32 12.14
N SER A 173 -14.58 -6.20 11.74
CA SER A 173 -13.81 -5.00 11.38
C SER A 173 -13.06 -4.48 12.60
N GLY A 174 -11.79 -4.11 12.46
CA GLY A 174 -10.96 -3.67 13.57
C GLY A 174 -10.30 -4.80 14.39
N ASP A 175 -10.61 -6.07 14.13
CA ASP A 175 -9.93 -7.23 14.72
C ASP A 175 -8.57 -7.48 14.02
N VAL A 176 -7.63 -6.56 14.25
CA VAL A 176 -6.30 -6.59 13.62
C VAL A 176 -5.56 -7.90 13.91
N GLU A 177 -5.70 -8.45 15.12
CA GLU A 177 -5.06 -9.71 15.48
C GLU A 177 -5.70 -10.89 14.74
N GLY A 178 -7.03 -10.90 14.56
CA GLY A 178 -7.73 -11.85 13.69
C GLY A 178 -7.25 -11.77 12.23
N PHE A 179 -7.10 -10.55 11.68
CA PHE A 179 -6.56 -10.36 10.34
C PHE A 179 -5.10 -10.81 10.21
N LYS A 180 -4.26 -10.52 11.21
CA LYS A 180 -2.86 -10.97 11.25
C LYS A 180 -2.77 -12.49 11.30
N ASN A 181 -3.54 -13.13 12.20
CA ASN A 181 -3.63 -14.58 12.28
C ASN A 181 -4.09 -15.20 10.96
N PHE A 182 -5.08 -14.58 10.31
CA PHE A 182 -5.55 -15.03 9.01
C PHE A 182 -4.45 -14.90 7.94
N LEU A 183 -3.78 -13.76 7.87
CA LEU A 183 -2.67 -13.49 6.94
C LEU A 183 -1.58 -14.56 7.08
N GLU A 184 -1.08 -14.76 8.29
CA GLU A 184 0.04 -15.68 8.57
C GLU A 184 -0.32 -17.14 8.29
N LYS A 185 -1.56 -17.55 8.57
CA LYS A 185 -1.99 -18.96 8.42
C LYS A 185 -2.50 -19.30 7.02
N ASN A 186 -3.01 -18.32 6.27
CA ASN A 186 -3.77 -18.60 5.04
C ASN A 186 -3.18 -17.96 3.78
N HIS A 187 -2.45 -16.85 3.90
CA HIS A 187 -1.99 -16.08 2.75
C HIS A 187 -0.76 -16.71 2.09
N PRO A 188 -0.73 -16.86 0.75
CA PRO A 188 0.33 -17.59 0.03
C PRO A 188 1.73 -16.98 0.14
N PHE A 189 1.87 -15.75 0.61
CA PHE A 189 3.18 -15.15 0.87
C PHE A 189 3.71 -15.41 2.29
N TYR A 190 2.84 -15.81 3.22
CA TYR A 190 3.19 -15.95 4.64
C TYR A 190 3.16 -17.41 5.13
N THR A 191 2.48 -18.30 4.42
CA THR A 191 2.43 -19.73 4.74
C THR A 191 2.82 -20.62 3.57
N LYS A 192 3.43 -21.76 3.89
CA LYS A 192 3.68 -22.86 2.92
C LYS A 192 2.38 -23.57 2.51
N ASN A 193 1.32 -23.46 3.31
CA ASN A 193 0.04 -24.15 3.13
C ASN A 193 -1.11 -23.13 3.03
N PRO A 194 -1.23 -22.36 1.93
CA PRO A 194 -2.29 -21.37 1.79
C PRO A 194 -3.67 -22.00 1.71
N SER A 195 -4.69 -21.22 2.08
CA SER A 195 -6.08 -21.67 2.03
C SER A 195 -6.50 -22.06 0.61
N ILE A 196 -7.48 -22.96 0.50
CA ILE A 196 -7.97 -23.42 -0.80
C ILE A 196 -8.54 -22.26 -1.64
N GLY A 197 -9.09 -21.23 -1.00
CA GLY A 197 -9.56 -20.02 -1.69
C GLY A 197 -8.44 -19.29 -2.43
N TYR A 198 -7.26 -19.14 -1.82
CA TYR A 198 -6.11 -18.55 -2.50
C TYR A 198 -5.57 -19.44 -3.63
N LYS A 199 -5.64 -20.76 -3.49
CA LYS A 199 -5.27 -21.71 -4.56
C LYS A 199 -6.20 -21.57 -5.77
N ILE A 200 -7.51 -21.50 -5.54
CA ILE A 200 -8.52 -21.29 -6.59
C ILE A 200 -8.34 -19.90 -7.24
N GLY A 201 -8.21 -18.84 -6.44
CA GLY A 201 -7.99 -17.48 -6.94
C GLY A 201 -6.74 -17.38 -7.82
N LYS A 202 -5.62 -18.00 -7.41
CA LYS A 202 -4.38 -18.06 -8.22
C LYS A 202 -4.60 -18.77 -9.56
N HIS A 203 -5.40 -19.84 -9.59
CA HIS A 203 -5.76 -20.51 -10.84
C HIS A 203 -6.64 -19.65 -11.74
N LEU A 204 -7.64 -18.96 -11.19
CA LEU A 204 -8.50 -18.04 -11.96
C LEU A 204 -7.70 -16.88 -12.56
N VAL A 205 -6.78 -16.27 -11.80
CA VAL A 205 -5.90 -15.22 -12.32
C VAL A 205 -4.98 -15.74 -13.43
N LYS A 206 -4.43 -16.95 -13.30
CA LYS A 206 -3.63 -17.58 -14.37
C LYS A 206 -4.45 -17.80 -15.65
N LEU A 207 -5.68 -18.29 -15.51
CA LEU A 207 -6.59 -18.49 -16.65
C LEU A 207 -6.94 -17.17 -17.33
N ALA A 208 -7.24 -16.13 -16.54
CA ALA A 208 -7.53 -14.80 -17.07
C ALA A 208 -6.33 -14.16 -17.78
N ASN A 209 -5.13 -14.24 -17.20
CA ASN A 209 -3.92 -13.76 -17.86
C ASN A 209 -3.67 -14.51 -19.18
N LYS A 210 -3.91 -15.83 -19.22
CA LYS A 210 -3.81 -16.63 -20.45
C LYS A 210 -4.85 -16.17 -21.49
N ALA A 211 -6.11 -16.02 -21.10
CA ALA A 211 -7.17 -15.54 -22.00
C ALA A 211 -6.85 -14.15 -22.57
N ILE A 212 -6.36 -13.24 -21.74
CA ILE A 212 -5.97 -11.89 -22.17
C ILE A 212 -4.78 -11.93 -23.12
N SER A 213 -3.76 -12.75 -22.82
CA SER A 213 -2.60 -12.92 -23.72
C SER A 213 -2.99 -13.49 -25.08
N LEU A 214 -4.05 -14.32 -25.15
CA LEU A 214 -4.60 -14.82 -26.40
C LEU A 214 -5.33 -13.71 -27.15
N THR A 215 -6.16 -12.92 -26.47
CA THR A 215 -6.89 -11.79 -27.10
C THR A 215 -5.99 -10.63 -27.55
N GLN A 216 -4.83 -10.42 -26.92
CA GLN A 216 -3.85 -9.41 -27.34
C GLN A 216 -2.94 -9.90 -28.46
N LYS A 217 -2.85 -11.23 -28.68
CA LYS A 217 -2.11 -11.81 -29.82
C LYS A 217 -2.87 -11.63 -31.15
N ASP A 218 -4.19 -11.45 -31.08
CA ASP A 218 -5.05 -11.19 -32.24
C ASP A 218 -5.18 -9.69 -32.59
N SER A 219 -4.52 -8.79 -31.86
CA SER A 219 -4.58 -7.33 -32.09
C SER A 219 -3.25 -6.73 -32.57
N THR A 220 -2.49 -7.44 -33.41
CA THR A 220 -1.42 -6.80 -34.19
C THR A 220 -2.06 -5.91 -35.26
N TYR A 221 -2.38 -4.68 -34.88
CA TYR A 221 -2.59 -3.59 -35.82
C TYR A 221 -1.20 -3.20 -36.36
N GLU A 222 -0.89 -3.65 -37.57
CA GLU A 222 0.23 -3.12 -38.35
C GLU A 222 -0.04 -1.62 -38.60
N ARG A 223 0.89 -0.76 -38.18
CA ARG A 223 0.88 0.64 -38.63
C ARG A 223 1.15 0.63 -40.13
N PRO A 224 0.35 1.32 -40.96
CA PRO A 224 0.74 1.62 -42.33
C PRO A 224 1.95 2.57 -42.30
N ASP A 225 2.88 2.34 -43.21
CA ASP A 225 4.14 3.06 -43.41
C ASP A 225 3.99 4.59 -43.57
#